data_AF-A0A2V8QN43-F1
#
_entry.id   AF-A0A2V8QN43-F1
#
_cell.length_a   1.000
_cell.length_b   1.000
_cell.length_c   1.000
_cell.angle_alpha   90.00
_cell.angle_beta   90.00
_cell.angle_gamma   90.00
#
_symmetry.space_group_name_H-M   'P 1'
#
loop_
_entity.id
_entity.type
_entity.pdbx_description
1 polymer ?
#
loop_
_entity_poly.entity_id
_entity_poly.type
_entity_poly.pdbx_seq_one_letter_code
_entity_poly.pdbx_strand_id
1 'polypeptide(L)'
;GRDFQLWDEQDKFFYDVLRYADGTYKKFRVRSLVGLIPLYAIERLEEDWIEPFPEFRSNLHWFLDNRQDIVQRCVTTVERDGKRVHVLAIVNPEQMRGLLERVWDPSEFRSDYGLRSLSKFHERHPFSFGDAQVGYDPAESKEMLKGGNSNWRGPVWFPTSFMMIESLRKLGKAYGPQFAVDSPVPGEPDVTLDEIARGFADRLIRIFTRDGEGRRAVHGWYGKFQDDPHWRDLLLFYEYFHGDTGMGLGASHQTGWSGLVASLIDEWRK
;
A
#
# COMPACT_ATOMS: atom_id res chain seq x y z
N GLY A 1 -2.52 21.32 21.39
CA GLY A 1 -2.01 20.35 20.39
C GLY A 1 -0.51 20.26 20.53
N ARG A 2 0.15 19.31 19.86
CA ARG A 2 1.63 19.29 19.74
C ARG A 2 2.04 20.32 18.67
N ASP A 3 3.24 20.88 18.75
CA ASP A 3 3.77 21.85 17.76
C ASP A 3 4.35 21.20 16.48
N PHE A 4 4.10 19.90 16.30
CA PHE A 4 4.53 19.14 15.14
C PHE A 4 3.44 18.19 14.65
N GLN A 5 3.43 17.93 13.35
CA GLN A 5 2.51 17.03 12.67
C GLN A 5 3.29 16.02 11.84
N LEU A 6 2.77 14.79 11.77
CA LEU A 6 3.33 13.74 10.92
C LEU A 6 2.99 13.98 9.44
N TRP A 7 1.80 14.52 9.16
CA TRP A 7 1.42 14.97 7.83
C TRP A 7 2.28 16.17 7.41
N ASP A 8 2.70 16.17 6.16
CA ASP A 8 3.38 17.27 5.51
C ASP A 8 2.51 17.79 4.37
N GLU A 9 2.00 19.01 4.48
CA GLU A 9 1.07 19.58 3.49
C GLU A 9 1.71 19.74 2.11
N GLN A 10 3.00 20.10 2.06
CA GLN A 10 3.72 20.27 0.80
C GLN A 10 3.95 18.93 0.11
N ASP A 11 4.45 17.94 0.85
CA ASP A 11 4.71 16.62 0.31
C ASP A 11 3.46 15.74 0.29
N LYS A 12 2.29 16.21 0.73
CA LYS A 12 1.07 15.41 0.91
C LYS A 12 1.35 13.96 1.39
N PHE A 13 2.18 13.82 2.42
CA PHE A 13 2.68 12.53 2.88
C PHE A 13 2.95 12.52 4.39
N PHE A 14 2.82 11.36 5.04
CA PHE A 14 3.13 11.20 6.46
C PHE A 14 4.60 10.81 6.68
N TYR A 15 5.29 11.54 7.56
CA TYR A 15 6.67 11.28 7.94
C TYR A 15 6.81 11.08 9.45
N ASP A 16 7.77 10.23 9.83
CA ASP A 16 8.20 10.12 11.22
C ASP A 16 8.85 11.42 11.70
N VAL A 17 8.72 11.70 13.00
CA VAL A 17 9.27 12.90 13.64
C VAL A 17 10.16 12.50 14.80
N LEU A 18 11.44 12.89 14.73
CA LEU A 18 12.37 12.83 15.86
C LEU A 18 12.21 14.10 16.71
N ARG A 19 11.94 13.93 18.00
CA ARG A 19 11.86 15.03 18.97
C ARG A 19 13.11 15.05 19.84
N TYR A 20 13.69 16.23 20.01
CA TYR A 20 14.85 16.47 20.87
C TYR A 20 14.41 16.91 22.27
N ALA A 21 15.33 16.80 23.23
CA ALA A 21 15.09 17.15 24.63
C ALA A 21 14.76 18.65 24.83
N ASP A 22 15.27 19.51 23.95
CA ASP A 22 15.01 20.95 23.92
C ASP A 22 13.62 21.33 23.33
N GLY A 23 12.84 20.33 22.93
CA GLY A 23 11.50 20.52 22.34
C GLY A 23 11.50 20.73 20.83
N THR A 24 12.66 20.91 20.19
CA THR A 24 12.76 20.96 18.73
C THR A 24 12.48 19.59 18.11
N TYR A 25 12.20 19.57 16.80
CA TYR A 25 11.92 18.33 16.09
C TYR A 25 12.47 18.34 14.67
N LYS A 26 12.68 17.14 14.11
CA LYS A 26 13.09 16.92 12.72
C LYS A 26 12.20 15.87 12.08
N LYS A 27 11.59 16.20 10.94
CA LYS A 27 10.88 15.23 10.09
C LYS A 27 11.89 14.35 9.35
N PHE A 28 11.68 13.04 9.40
CA PHE A 28 12.43 12.07 8.62
C PHE A 28 11.71 11.92 7.28
N ARG A 29 12.14 12.70 6.29
CA ARG A 29 11.55 12.73 4.93
C ARG A 29 11.90 11.46 4.14
N VAL A 30 11.51 10.32 4.67
CA VAL A 30 11.66 8.98 4.09
C VAL A 30 10.28 8.52 3.64
N ARG A 31 10.05 8.47 2.34
CA ARG A 31 8.81 8.01 1.70
C ARG A 31 8.78 6.48 1.69
N SER A 32 8.50 5.90 2.84
CA SER A 32 8.36 4.44 3.02
C SER A 32 6.92 4.02 3.24
N LEU A 33 6.66 2.71 3.23
CA LEU A 33 5.36 2.15 3.61
C LEU A 33 4.85 2.66 4.97
N VAL A 34 5.73 3.06 5.89
CA VAL A 34 5.32 3.62 7.19
C VAL A 34 4.41 4.84 7.00
N GLY A 35 4.72 5.71 6.04
CA GLY A 35 3.88 6.87 5.71
C GLY A 35 2.56 6.51 5.01
N LEU A 36 2.43 5.27 4.54
CA LEU A 36 1.22 4.73 3.92
C LEU A 36 0.36 3.92 4.91
N ILE A 37 0.87 3.55 6.10
CA ILE A 37 0.13 2.80 7.12
C ILE A 37 -1.25 3.41 7.45
N PRO A 38 -1.44 4.75 7.52
CA PRO A 38 -2.77 5.32 7.76
C PRO A 38 -3.85 4.87 6.76
N LEU A 39 -3.47 4.42 5.55
CA LEU A 39 -4.40 3.85 4.57
C LEU A 39 -4.85 2.42 4.89
N TYR A 40 -4.19 1.71 5.81
CA TYR A 40 -4.61 0.35 6.21
C TYR A 40 -5.68 0.34 7.29
N ALA A 41 -5.75 1.42 8.09
CA ALA A 41 -6.68 1.56 9.20
C ALA A 41 -8.04 2.07 8.72
N ILE A 42 -8.73 1.26 7.91
CA ILE A 42 -9.99 1.64 7.26
C ILE A 42 -11.06 0.60 7.49
N GLU A 43 -12.22 1.08 7.94
CA GLU A 43 -13.46 0.30 7.98
C GLU A 43 -14.63 1.13 7.46
N ARG A 44 -15.72 0.46 7.07
CA ARG A 44 -16.95 1.12 6.66
C ARG A 44 -18.18 0.50 7.33
N LEU A 45 -19.04 1.34 7.89
CA LEU A 45 -20.33 0.95 8.46
C LEU A 45 -21.45 1.44 7.53
N GLU A 46 -22.12 0.51 6.85
CA GLU A 46 -23.29 0.82 6.02
C GLU A 46 -24.55 0.77 6.91
N GLU A 47 -25.42 1.77 6.84
CA GLU A 47 -26.67 1.80 7.64
C GLU A 47 -27.51 0.53 7.47
N ASP A 48 -27.68 0.06 6.23
CA ASP A 48 -28.43 -1.16 5.91
C ASP A 48 -27.84 -2.41 6.61
N TRP A 49 -26.52 -2.47 6.82
CA TRP A 49 -25.86 -3.63 7.42
C TRP A 49 -26.05 -3.66 8.94
N ILE A 50 -26.18 -2.48 9.54
CA ILE A 50 -26.31 -2.32 10.99
C ILE A 50 -27.76 -2.19 11.44
N GLU A 51 -28.70 -2.02 10.49
CA GLU A 51 -30.14 -1.92 10.75
C GLU A 51 -30.68 -3.05 11.66
N PRO A 52 -30.30 -4.33 11.50
CA PRO A 52 -30.79 -5.41 12.36
C PRO A 52 -30.32 -5.33 13.83
N PHE A 53 -29.37 -4.44 14.15
CA PHE A 53 -28.73 -4.34 15.47
C PHE A 53 -29.08 -3.00 16.17
N PRO A 54 -30.28 -2.86 16.75
CA PRO A 54 -30.81 -1.58 17.22
C PRO A 54 -29.97 -0.95 18.35
N GLU A 55 -29.42 -1.77 19.26
CA GLU A 55 -28.55 -1.28 20.33
C GLU A 55 -27.23 -0.72 19.76
N PHE A 56 -26.59 -1.45 18.85
CA PHE A 56 -25.37 -1.00 18.18
C PHE A 56 -25.61 0.30 17.41
N ARG A 57 -26.71 0.38 16.64
CA ARG A 57 -27.07 1.56 15.86
C ARG A 57 -27.32 2.78 16.75
N SER A 58 -28.06 2.61 17.84
CA SER A 58 -28.34 3.69 18.79
C SER A 58 -27.05 4.21 19.43
N ASN A 59 -26.15 3.31 19.83
CA ASN A 59 -24.84 3.67 20.39
C ASN A 59 -23.94 4.36 19.36
N LEU A 60 -23.96 3.91 18.11
CA LEU A 60 -23.23 4.55 17.02
C LEU A 60 -23.73 5.97 16.78
N HIS A 61 -25.04 6.18 16.62
CA HIS A 61 -25.62 7.52 16.40
C HIS A 61 -25.34 8.45 17.58
N TRP A 62 -25.51 7.97 18.80
CA TRP A 62 -25.12 8.74 19.99
C TRP A 62 -23.64 9.13 19.94
N PHE A 63 -22.73 8.22 19.57
CA PHE A 63 -21.31 8.52 19.47
C PHE A 63 -21.03 9.54 18.36
N LEU A 64 -21.64 9.36 17.19
CA LEU A 64 -21.50 10.27 16.04
C LEU A 64 -21.95 11.69 16.38
N ASP A 65 -23.00 11.84 17.18
CA ASP A 65 -23.54 13.16 17.57
C ASP A 65 -22.75 13.79 18.72
N ASN A 66 -22.33 12.99 19.71
CA ASN A 66 -21.82 13.49 21.00
C ASN A 66 -20.29 13.52 21.12
N ARG A 67 -19.54 12.79 20.27
CA ARG A 67 -18.06 12.70 20.32
C ARG A 67 -17.38 13.36 19.12
N GLN A 68 -17.82 14.58 18.81
CA GLN A 68 -17.30 15.40 17.70
C GLN A 68 -15.77 15.59 17.74
N ASP A 69 -15.16 15.58 18.93
CA ASP A 69 -13.72 15.65 19.13
C ASP A 69 -12.93 14.54 18.41
N ILE A 70 -13.56 13.38 18.22
CA ILE A 70 -13.02 12.22 17.50
C ILE A 70 -13.64 12.11 16.10
N VAL A 71 -14.97 12.22 16.02
CA VAL A 71 -15.74 11.97 14.79
C VAL A 71 -15.28 12.85 13.65
N GLN A 72 -15.09 14.15 13.89
CA GLN A 72 -14.67 15.11 12.84
C GLN A 72 -13.30 14.83 12.23
N ARG A 73 -12.49 13.98 12.87
CA ARG A 73 -11.14 13.63 12.42
C ARG A 73 -11.06 12.26 11.77
N CYS A 74 -11.91 11.33 12.21
CA CYS A 74 -11.76 9.92 11.88
C CYS A 74 -12.99 9.29 11.20
N VAL A 75 -14.09 10.04 11.06
CA VAL A 75 -15.33 9.53 10.48
C VAL A 75 -15.78 10.46 9.36
N THR A 76 -15.92 9.90 8.15
CA THR A 76 -16.52 10.59 7.01
C THR A 76 -17.83 9.90 6.64
N THR A 77 -18.94 10.61 6.73
CA THR A 77 -20.24 10.10 6.28
C THR A 77 -20.41 10.39 4.79
N VAL A 78 -20.63 9.33 4.01
CA VAL A 78 -20.88 9.40 2.57
C VAL A 78 -22.33 8.98 2.32
N GLU A 79 -23.06 9.79 1.56
CA GLU A 79 -24.40 9.46 1.10
C GLU A 79 -24.38 9.24 -0.42
N ARG A 80 -24.83 8.05 -0.86
CA ARG A 80 -24.85 7.68 -2.28
C ARG A 80 -26.00 6.70 -2.53
N ASP A 81 -26.74 6.92 -3.61
CA ASP A 81 -27.84 6.03 -4.05
C ASP A 81 -28.90 5.80 -2.96
N GLY A 82 -29.17 6.83 -2.13
CA GLY A 82 -30.08 6.73 -0.97
C GLY A 82 -29.53 5.93 0.22
N LYS A 83 -28.28 5.47 0.14
CA LYS A 83 -27.58 4.76 1.21
C LYS A 83 -26.61 5.68 1.92
N ARG A 84 -26.49 5.48 3.23
CA ARG A 84 -25.54 6.19 4.09
C ARG A 84 -24.47 5.22 4.59
N VAL A 85 -23.22 5.63 4.43
CA VAL A 85 -22.04 4.86 4.83
C VAL A 85 -21.13 5.73 5.69
N HIS A 86 -20.76 5.25 6.88
CA HIS A 86 -19.77 5.88 7.73
C HIS A 86 -18.40 5.23 7.47
N VAL A 87 -17.50 5.99 6.84
CA VAL A 87 -16.10 5.59 6.63
C VAL A 87 -15.30 5.94 7.88
N LEU A 88 -14.74 4.92 8.53
CA LEU A 88 -13.85 5.05 9.66
C LEU A 88 -12.41 4.99 9.13
N ALA A 89 -11.73 6.13 9.09
CA ALA A 89 -10.37 6.23 8.55
C ALA A 89 -9.57 7.30 9.27
N ILE A 90 -8.26 7.08 9.45
CA ILE A 90 -7.35 8.07 10.05
C ILE A 90 -7.04 9.22 9.07
N VAL A 91 -7.18 8.95 7.78
CA VAL A 91 -6.97 9.94 6.70
C VAL A 91 -8.29 10.50 6.21
N ASN A 92 -8.30 11.80 5.94
CA ASN A 92 -9.43 12.45 5.28
C ASN A 92 -9.36 12.26 3.73
N PRO A 93 -10.42 12.63 2.99
CA PRO A 93 -10.47 12.51 1.52
C PRO A 93 -9.30 13.20 0.78
N GLU A 94 -8.84 14.36 1.24
CA GLU A 94 -7.76 15.13 0.61
C GLU A 94 -6.40 14.45 0.83
N GLN A 95 -6.12 14.05 2.07
CA GLN A 95 -4.92 13.30 2.43
C GLN A 95 -4.85 11.97 1.67
N MET A 96 -5.98 11.29 1.54
CA MET A 96 -6.10 10.05 0.78
C MET A 96 -5.72 10.25 -0.69
N ARG A 97 -6.23 11.29 -1.37
CA ARG A 97 -5.81 11.59 -2.75
C ARG A 97 -4.31 11.85 -2.84
N GLY A 98 -3.76 12.69 -1.95
CA GLY A 98 -2.33 13.02 -1.94
C GLY A 98 -1.40 11.82 -1.71
N LEU A 99 -1.80 10.87 -0.86
CA LEU A 99 -1.09 9.60 -0.68
C LEU A 99 -1.23 8.71 -1.92
N LEU A 100 -2.44 8.61 -2.48
CA LEU A 100 -2.71 7.72 -3.60
C LEU A 100 -2.08 8.18 -4.92
N GLU A 101 -1.92 9.49 -5.12
CA GLU A 101 -1.11 10.06 -6.22
C GLU A 101 0.29 9.43 -6.22
N ARG A 102 0.94 9.34 -5.06
CA ARG A 102 2.27 8.72 -4.92
C ARG A 102 2.23 7.20 -4.99
N VAL A 103 1.21 6.59 -4.39
CA VAL A 103 1.03 5.13 -4.46
C VAL A 103 0.93 4.67 -5.92
N TRP A 104 0.25 5.45 -6.76
CA TRP A 104 0.04 5.15 -8.18
C TRP A 104 1.14 5.67 -9.12
N ASP A 105 2.19 6.32 -8.59
CA ASP A 105 3.30 6.83 -9.40
C ASP A 105 4.38 5.76 -9.65
N PRO A 106 4.71 5.42 -10.93
CA PRO A 106 5.81 4.52 -11.28
C PRO A 106 7.19 4.95 -10.77
N SER A 107 7.41 6.27 -10.65
CA SER A 107 8.64 6.87 -10.13
C SER A 107 8.69 6.89 -8.59
N GLU A 108 7.59 6.52 -7.94
CA GLU A 108 7.49 6.36 -6.48
C GLU A 108 7.18 4.90 -6.12
N PHE A 109 5.94 4.57 -5.77
CA PHE A 109 5.59 3.28 -5.17
C PHE A 109 4.99 2.24 -6.14
N ARG A 110 4.52 2.64 -7.33
CA ARG A 110 3.88 1.74 -8.31
C ARG A 110 4.93 0.94 -9.08
N SER A 111 5.29 -0.25 -8.60
CA SER A 111 6.08 -1.21 -9.38
C SER A 111 5.23 -1.87 -10.46
N ASP A 112 5.85 -2.45 -11.48
CA ASP A 112 5.20 -3.36 -12.42
C ASP A 112 4.81 -4.71 -11.78
N TYR A 113 5.23 -4.94 -10.53
CA TYR A 113 5.04 -6.18 -9.79
C TYR A 113 4.33 -6.00 -8.44
N GLY A 114 4.00 -4.76 -8.03
CA GLY A 114 3.24 -4.51 -6.80
C GLY A 114 3.54 -3.16 -6.15
N LEU A 115 3.31 -3.07 -4.84
CA LEU A 115 3.59 -1.87 -4.05
C LEU A 115 5.01 -1.94 -3.48
N ARG A 116 5.88 -0.98 -3.85
CA ARG A 116 7.25 -0.91 -3.32
C ARG A 116 7.26 -0.56 -1.83
N SER A 117 8.21 -1.11 -1.08
CA SER A 117 8.32 -0.82 0.36
C SER A 117 8.91 0.56 0.69
N LEU A 118 9.67 1.11 -0.25
CA LEU A 118 10.18 2.48 -0.25
C LEU A 118 9.96 3.07 -1.64
N SER A 119 9.61 4.34 -1.69
CA SER A 119 9.51 5.06 -2.94
C SER A 119 10.82 5.00 -3.73
N LYS A 120 10.69 4.74 -5.03
CA LYS A 120 11.79 4.79 -5.99
C LYS A 120 12.41 6.19 -6.14
N PHE A 121 11.74 7.25 -5.66
CA PHE A 121 12.31 8.59 -5.54
C PHE A 121 13.67 8.60 -4.81
N HIS A 122 13.81 7.74 -3.80
CA HIS A 122 15.04 7.63 -2.99
C HIS A 122 16.20 6.93 -3.71
N GLU A 123 16.01 6.47 -4.95
CA GLU A 123 17.12 6.04 -5.82
C GLU A 123 18.01 7.22 -6.21
N ARG A 124 17.39 8.37 -6.51
CA ARG A 124 18.10 9.61 -6.89
C ARG A 124 18.23 10.59 -5.73
N HIS A 125 17.37 10.46 -4.72
CA HIS A 125 17.30 11.38 -3.58
C HIS A 125 17.36 10.60 -2.26
N PRO A 126 18.47 9.91 -1.97
CA PRO A 126 18.59 9.16 -0.73
C PRO A 126 18.50 10.10 0.49
N PHE A 127 17.78 9.67 1.51
CA PHE A 127 17.66 10.44 2.75
C PHE A 127 18.91 10.24 3.62
N SER A 128 19.49 11.33 4.13
CA SER A 128 20.72 11.29 4.94
C SER A 128 20.50 11.89 6.33
N PHE A 129 21.02 11.22 7.36
CA PHE A 129 20.96 11.67 8.75
C PHE A 129 22.26 11.32 9.48
N GLY A 130 23.09 12.34 9.75
CA GLY A 130 24.48 12.11 10.16
C GLY A 130 25.23 11.39 9.04
N ASP A 131 25.97 10.33 9.40
CA ASP A 131 26.70 9.49 8.44
C ASP A 131 25.84 8.37 7.83
N ALA A 132 24.60 8.20 8.30
CA ALA A 132 23.70 7.15 7.82
C ALA A 132 22.87 7.64 6.62
N GLN A 133 22.63 6.73 5.66
CA GLN A 133 21.84 7.00 4.48
C GLN A 133 20.78 5.90 4.25
N VAL A 134 19.62 6.31 3.78
CA VAL A 134 18.56 5.39 3.33
C VAL A 134 18.25 5.71 1.88
N GLY A 135 18.62 4.78 1.00
CA GLY A 135 18.31 4.82 -0.43
C GLY A 135 17.33 3.71 -0.84
N TYR A 136 16.92 3.75 -2.10
CA TYR A 136 16.11 2.69 -2.71
C TYR A 136 16.99 1.49 -3.09
N ASP A 137 16.66 0.34 -2.49
CA ASP A 137 17.29 -0.95 -2.74
C ASP A 137 16.17 -1.93 -3.14
N PRO A 138 16.01 -2.27 -4.43
CA PRO A 138 14.90 -3.10 -4.87
C PRO A 138 15.05 -4.59 -4.52
N ALA A 139 16.22 -5.02 -4.08
CA ALA A 139 16.59 -6.41 -3.83
C ALA A 139 16.96 -6.65 -2.35
N GLU A 140 18.02 -7.42 -2.09
CA GLU A 140 18.80 -7.34 -0.85
C GLU A 140 19.21 -5.89 -0.52
N SER A 141 19.33 -5.56 0.77
CA SER A 141 19.85 -4.24 1.14
C SER A 141 21.35 -4.17 0.87
N LYS A 142 21.83 -3.01 0.40
CA LYS A 142 23.26 -2.77 0.22
C LYS A 142 24.02 -2.61 1.55
N GLU A 143 23.29 -2.39 2.64
CA GLU A 143 23.85 -2.23 3.99
C GLU A 143 23.34 -3.33 4.92
N MET A 144 24.26 -4.01 5.61
CA MET A 144 23.88 -4.98 6.64
C MET A 144 23.56 -4.26 7.95
N LEU A 145 22.27 -4.13 8.28
CA LEU A 145 21.82 -3.73 9.61
C LEU A 145 21.39 -4.97 10.40
N LYS A 146 21.92 -5.12 11.62
CA LYS A 146 21.54 -6.17 12.58
C LYS A 146 21.67 -7.62 12.06
N GLY A 147 22.68 -7.90 11.23
CA GLY A 147 23.09 -9.28 10.90
C GLY A 147 22.16 -10.05 9.95
N GLY A 148 21.19 -9.39 9.32
CA GLY A 148 20.31 -9.98 8.30
C GLY A 148 20.29 -9.16 7.01
N ASN A 149 19.63 -9.72 5.98
CA ASN A 149 19.48 -9.09 4.66
C ASN A 149 18.01 -8.88 4.25
N SER A 150 17.08 -8.93 5.22
CA SER A 150 15.67 -8.61 5.01
C SER A 150 15.53 -7.11 4.75
N ASN A 151 14.89 -6.74 3.65
CA ASN A 151 14.91 -5.38 3.13
C ASN A 151 13.50 -4.80 2.93
N TRP A 152 13.24 -3.67 3.59
CA TRP A 152 12.02 -2.86 3.48
C TRP A 152 12.27 -1.52 2.76
N ARG A 153 13.38 -1.41 2.03
CA ARG A 153 13.85 -0.19 1.35
C ARG A 153 13.59 -0.22 -0.15
N GLY A 154 12.59 -0.95 -0.62
CA GLY A 154 12.29 -1.03 -2.05
C GLY A 154 11.52 -2.28 -2.50
N PRO A 155 11.78 -3.49 -1.97
CA PRO A 155 11.11 -4.70 -2.45
C PRO A 155 9.60 -4.66 -2.27
N VAL A 156 8.90 -5.48 -3.06
CA VAL A 156 7.46 -5.71 -2.95
C VAL A 156 7.21 -6.81 -1.93
N TRP A 157 6.30 -6.54 -0.99
CA TRP A 157 5.86 -7.48 0.04
C TRP A 157 4.37 -7.77 -0.12
N PHE A 158 4.00 -9.04 -0.12
CA PHE A 158 2.61 -9.47 -0.28
C PHE A 158 1.68 -8.96 0.82
N PRO A 159 2.01 -9.03 2.14
CA PRO A 159 1.10 -8.58 3.19
C PRO A 159 0.68 -7.11 3.02
N THR A 160 1.65 -6.22 2.80
CA THR A 160 1.40 -4.77 2.73
C THR A 160 0.71 -4.38 1.43
N SER A 161 1.05 -5.06 0.32
CA SER A 161 0.35 -4.87 -0.95
C SER A 161 -1.09 -5.37 -0.85
N PHE A 162 -1.33 -6.53 -0.23
CA PHE A 162 -2.65 -7.09 -0.02
C PHE A 162 -3.52 -6.20 0.88
N MET A 163 -2.98 -5.71 2.00
CA MET A 163 -3.69 -4.76 2.87
C MET A 163 -4.04 -3.46 2.14
N MET A 164 -3.16 -2.97 1.25
CA MET A 164 -3.46 -1.81 0.41
C MET A 164 -4.65 -2.09 -0.51
N ILE A 165 -4.64 -3.23 -1.21
CA ILE A 165 -5.73 -3.66 -2.09
C ILE A 165 -7.05 -3.74 -1.31
N GLU A 166 -7.07 -4.40 -0.15
CA GLU A 166 -8.27 -4.54 0.68
C GLU A 166 -8.80 -3.19 1.16
N SER A 167 -7.90 -2.29 1.57
CA SER A 167 -8.27 -0.95 2.02
C SER A 167 -8.88 -0.13 0.88
N LEU A 168 -8.28 -0.19 -0.30
CA LEU A 168 -8.79 0.47 -1.51
C LEU A 168 -10.15 -0.09 -1.92
N ARG A 169 -10.40 -1.40 -1.81
CA ARG A 169 -11.72 -1.99 -2.07
C ARG A 169 -12.78 -1.47 -1.12
N LYS A 170 -12.47 -1.42 0.18
CA LYS A 170 -13.41 -0.89 1.20
C LYS A 170 -13.75 0.57 0.90
N LEU A 171 -12.73 1.38 0.61
CA LEU A 171 -12.89 2.78 0.24
C LEU A 171 -13.67 2.95 -1.06
N GLY A 172 -13.36 2.16 -2.09
CA GLY A 172 -14.05 2.18 -3.38
C GLY A 172 -15.54 1.85 -3.25
N LYS A 173 -15.90 0.88 -2.40
CA LYS A 173 -17.32 0.61 -2.07
C LYS A 173 -18.01 1.81 -1.42
N ALA A 174 -17.33 2.47 -0.47
CA ALA A 174 -17.89 3.60 0.27
C ALA A 174 -18.01 4.87 -0.58
N TYR A 175 -16.94 5.29 -1.24
CA TYR A 175 -16.90 6.54 -2.01
C TYR A 175 -17.43 6.40 -3.44
N GLY A 176 -17.36 5.21 -4.03
CA GLY A 176 -17.81 4.97 -5.41
C GLY A 176 -16.83 5.52 -6.46
N PRO A 177 -17.19 5.40 -7.75
CA PRO A 177 -16.31 5.80 -8.86
C PRO A 177 -16.09 7.31 -8.96
N GLN A 178 -16.85 8.12 -8.22
CA GLN A 178 -16.70 9.58 -8.17
C GLN A 178 -15.42 10.00 -7.42
N PHE A 179 -14.87 9.11 -6.59
CA PHE A 179 -13.57 9.31 -5.98
C PHE A 179 -12.49 8.73 -6.90
N ALA A 180 -11.89 9.62 -7.67
CA ALA A 180 -10.74 9.34 -8.52
C ALA A 180 -9.49 10.13 -8.07
N VAL A 181 -8.33 9.64 -8.47
CA VAL A 181 -7.03 10.23 -8.20
C VAL A 181 -6.40 10.57 -9.54
N ASP A 182 -5.88 11.79 -9.66
CA ASP A 182 -5.18 12.23 -10.86
C ASP A 182 -3.99 11.30 -11.11
N SER A 183 -3.87 10.74 -12.32
CA SER A 183 -2.71 9.91 -12.62
C SER A 183 -1.46 10.78 -12.73
N PRO A 184 -0.36 10.45 -12.02
CA PRO A 184 0.90 11.18 -12.13
C PRO A 184 1.61 10.92 -13.46
N VAL A 185 1.12 9.96 -14.27
CA VAL A 185 1.69 9.63 -15.58
C VAL A 185 1.07 10.50 -16.67
N PRO A 186 1.87 11.28 -17.42
CA PRO A 186 1.35 12.15 -18.47
C PRO A 186 0.51 11.38 -19.50
N GLY A 187 -0.75 11.79 -19.65
CA GLY A 187 -1.69 11.22 -20.62
C GLY A 187 -2.45 9.98 -20.16
N GLU A 188 -2.18 9.45 -18.96
CA GLU A 188 -3.08 8.49 -18.32
C GLU A 188 -4.31 9.25 -17.76
N PRO A 189 -5.53 8.66 -17.83
CA PRO A 189 -6.71 9.25 -17.20
C PRO A 189 -6.64 9.14 -15.67
N ASP A 190 -7.49 9.89 -14.99
CA ASP A 190 -7.72 9.72 -13.55
C ASP A 190 -8.12 8.27 -13.25
N VAL A 191 -7.66 7.79 -12.10
CA VAL A 191 -7.85 6.39 -11.69
C VAL A 191 -8.74 6.31 -10.45
N THR A 192 -9.74 5.45 -10.49
CA THR A 192 -10.60 5.18 -9.34
C THR A 192 -9.93 4.24 -8.33
N LEU A 193 -10.45 4.20 -7.10
CA LEU A 193 -9.94 3.31 -6.07
C LEU A 193 -10.00 1.82 -6.45
N ASP A 194 -11.05 1.40 -7.18
CA ASP A 194 -11.17 0.01 -7.65
C ASP A 194 -10.13 -0.31 -8.74
N GLU A 195 -9.84 0.64 -9.63
CA GLU A 195 -8.82 0.47 -10.66
C GLU A 195 -7.40 0.42 -10.08
N ILE A 196 -7.10 1.22 -9.03
CA ILE A 196 -5.84 1.11 -8.29
C ILE A 196 -5.75 -0.29 -7.64
N ALA A 197 -6.81 -0.74 -6.96
CA ALA A 197 -6.84 -2.04 -6.29
C ALA A 197 -6.64 -3.20 -7.29
N ARG A 198 -7.39 -3.20 -8.39
CA ARG A 198 -7.27 -4.15 -9.50
C ARG A 198 -5.86 -4.12 -10.08
N GLY A 199 -5.35 -2.93 -10.34
CA GLY A 199 -4.03 -2.73 -10.91
C GLY A 199 -2.91 -3.32 -10.05
N PHE A 200 -2.99 -3.24 -8.73
CA PHE A 200 -2.04 -3.91 -7.84
C PHE A 200 -2.27 -5.41 -7.74
N ALA A 201 -3.52 -5.87 -7.69
CA ALA A 201 -3.83 -7.30 -7.71
C ALA A 201 -3.26 -7.98 -8.95
N ASP A 202 -3.47 -7.37 -10.13
CA ASP A 202 -2.95 -7.87 -11.40
C ASP A 202 -1.43 -7.92 -11.44
N ARG A 203 -0.74 -6.91 -10.88
CA ARG A 203 0.73 -6.88 -10.79
C ARG A 203 1.27 -7.99 -9.88
N LEU A 204 0.63 -8.24 -8.75
CA LEU A 204 1.01 -9.32 -7.84
C LEU A 204 0.77 -10.70 -8.47
N ILE A 205 -0.34 -10.89 -9.18
CA ILE A 205 -0.61 -12.12 -9.93
C ILE A 205 0.43 -12.31 -11.04
N ARG A 206 0.77 -11.22 -11.75
CA ARG A 206 1.72 -11.21 -12.87
C ARG A 206 3.07 -11.78 -12.49
N ILE A 207 3.52 -11.59 -11.25
CA ILE A 207 4.78 -12.17 -10.72
C ILE A 207 4.88 -13.67 -11.05
N PHE A 208 3.75 -14.38 -10.91
CA PHE A 208 3.68 -15.82 -11.06
C PHE A 208 3.23 -16.26 -12.45
N THR A 209 2.80 -15.38 -13.35
CA THR A 209 2.35 -15.75 -14.70
C THR A 209 3.48 -15.69 -15.72
N ARG A 210 3.32 -16.38 -16.85
CA ARG A 210 4.23 -16.25 -18.00
C ARG A 210 3.93 -14.95 -18.76
N ASP A 211 4.96 -14.24 -19.17
CA ASP A 211 4.87 -13.10 -20.07
C ASP A 211 4.80 -13.54 -21.55
N GLY A 212 4.89 -12.58 -22.47
CA GLY A 212 4.86 -12.83 -23.92
C GLY A 212 6.04 -13.65 -24.45
N GLU A 213 7.13 -13.75 -23.68
CA GLU A 213 8.30 -14.59 -23.99
C GLU A 213 8.22 -15.96 -23.29
N GLY A 214 7.15 -16.23 -22.56
CA GLY A 214 6.97 -17.46 -21.80
C GLY A 214 7.68 -17.48 -20.45
N ARG A 215 8.26 -16.36 -20.00
CA ARG A 215 9.05 -16.27 -18.76
C ARG A 215 8.20 -15.83 -17.58
N ARG A 216 8.55 -16.27 -16.37
CA ARG A 216 7.91 -15.80 -15.13
C ARG A 216 8.84 -14.89 -14.35
N ALA A 217 8.32 -13.77 -13.86
CA ALA A 217 9.11 -12.82 -13.08
C ALA A 217 9.67 -13.45 -11.80
N VAL A 218 8.89 -14.29 -11.10
CA VAL A 218 9.31 -14.98 -9.87
C VAL A 218 10.61 -15.78 -10.00
N HIS A 219 10.91 -16.31 -11.19
CA HIS A 219 12.14 -17.06 -11.46
C HIS A 219 13.32 -16.18 -11.89
N GLY A 220 13.11 -14.90 -12.18
CA GLY A 220 14.14 -13.95 -12.55
C GLY A 220 15.07 -14.45 -13.66
N TRP A 221 16.38 -14.40 -13.41
CA TRP A 221 17.42 -14.85 -14.34
C TRP A 221 17.78 -16.34 -14.22
N TYR A 222 17.12 -17.11 -13.36
CA TYR A 222 17.43 -18.54 -13.19
C TYR A 222 16.87 -19.38 -14.36
N GLY A 223 17.65 -19.52 -15.43
CA GLY A 223 17.24 -20.24 -16.64
C GLY A 223 16.71 -21.65 -16.40
N LYS A 224 17.25 -22.38 -15.41
CA LYS A 224 16.73 -23.71 -15.04
C LYS A 224 15.25 -23.68 -14.64
N PHE A 225 14.81 -22.67 -13.88
CA PHE A 225 13.41 -22.52 -13.51
C PHE A 225 12.56 -21.83 -14.59
N GLN A 226 13.18 -21.23 -15.61
CA GLN A 226 12.43 -20.66 -16.74
C GLN A 226 12.13 -21.70 -17.81
N ASP A 227 13.16 -22.48 -18.18
CA ASP A 227 13.17 -23.21 -19.45
C ASP A 227 13.02 -24.73 -19.29
N ASP A 228 13.51 -25.30 -18.18
CA ASP A 228 13.53 -26.75 -17.98
C ASP A 228 12.11 -27.32 -17.86
N PRO A 229 11.70 -28.27 -18.72
CA PRO A 229 10.35 -28.86 -18.70
C PRO A 229 9.94 -29.48 -17.37
N HIS A 230 10.91 -29.90 -16.54
CA HIS A 230 10.64 -30.51 -15.24
C HIS A 230 10.53 -29.50 -14.09
N TRP A 231 11.03 -28.27 -14.28
CA TRP A 231 11.11 -27.28 -13.21
C TRP A 231 10.26 -26.02 -13.47
N ARG A 232 10.01 -25.66 -14.73
CA ARG A 232 9.38 -24.39 -15.12
C ARG A 232 7.95 -24.14 -14.63
N ASP A 233 7.28 -25.20 -14.18
CA ASP A 233 5.92 -25.13 -13.64
C ASP A 233 5.87 -25.43 -12.13
N LEU A 234 7.03 -25.64 -11.49
CA LEU A 234 7.15 -25.79 -10.03
C LEU A 234 7.38 -24.41 -9.41
N LEU A 235 6.29 -23.68 -9.21
CA LEU A 235 6.34 -22.33 -8.65
C LEU A 235 6.82 -22.34 -7.19
N LEU A 236 7.77 -21.45 -6.90
CA LEU A 236 8.26 -21.18 -5.56
C LEU A 236 7.62 -19.91 -5.01
N PHE A 237 7.33 -19.92 -3.71
CA PHE A 237 6.87 -18.78 -2.96
C PHE A 237 8.03 -18.23 -2.15
N TYR A 238 8.19 -16.90 -2.17
CA TYR A 238 9.33 -16.21 -1.59
C TYR A 238 8.89 -15.24 -0.51
N GLU A 239 9.82 -14.86 0.36
CA GLU A 239 9.61 -13.89 1.43
C GLU A 239 9.20 -12.51 0.88
N TYR A 240 9.89 -12.04 -0.16
CA TYR A 240 9.60 -10.78 -0.84
C TYR A 240 10.05 -10.85 -2.30
N PHE A 241 9.73 -9.81 -3.06
CA PHE A 241 9.97 -9.76 -4.51
C PHE A 241 10.72 -8.50 -4.89
N HIS A 242 11.61 -8.61 -5.86
CA HIS A 242 12.40 -7.50 -6.34
C HIS A 242 11.52 -6.34 -6.83
N GLY A 243 11.76 -5.13 -6.30
CA GLY A 243 10.94 -3.94 -6.54
C GLY A 243 10.79 -3.52 -8.00
N ASP A 244 11.71 -3.93 -8.88
CA ASP A 244 11.70 -3.58 -10.31
C ASP A 244 11.63 -4.77 -11.28
N THR A 245 11.77 -6.01 -10.81
CA THR A 245 11.81 -7.20 -11.70
C THR A 245 10.86 -8.30 -11.29
N GLY A 246 10.29 -8.23 -10.08
CA GLY A 246 9.39 -9.25 -9.55
C GLY A 246 10.08 -10.59 -9.23
N MET A 247 11.41 -10.65 -9.29
CA MET A 247 12.17 -11.84 -8.91
C MET A 247 11.94 -12.19 -7.44
N GLY A 248 11.70 -13.45 -7.14
CA GLY A 248 11.56 -13.92 -5.76
C GLY A 248 12.88 -13.90 -5.00
N LEU A 249 12.86 -13.38 -3.77
CA LEU A 249 14.03 -13.15 -2.91
C LEU A 249 13.75 -13.57 -1.46
N GLY A 250 14.83 -13.70 -0.67
CA GLY A 250 14.74 -14.16 0.72
C GLY A 250 14.43 -15.66 0.82
N ALA A 251 13.78 -16.07 1.92
CA ALA A 251 13.42 -17.46 2.12
C ALA A 251 12.48 -17.99 1.01
N SER A 252 12.81 -19.14 0.42
CA SER A 252 11.92 -19.88 -0.48
C SER A 252 10.97 -20.78 0.31
N HIS A 253 9.91 -21.29 -0.33
CA HIS A 253 8.79 -22.01 0.29
C HIS A 253 8.00 -21.18 1.32
N GLN A 254 7.98 -19.86 1.14
CA GLN A 254 7.18 -18.93 1.94
C GLN A 254 5.71 -18.94 1.49
N THR A 255 5.05 -20.11 1.52
CA THR A 255 3.57 -20.21 1.38
C THR A 255 2.84 -19.71 2.63
N GLY A 256 3.49 -18.84 3.41
CA GLY A 256 2.85 -18.00 4.42
C GLY A 256 2.13 -16.87 3.71
N TRP A 257 2.64 -15.64 3.81
CA TRP A 257 1.93 -14.50 3.25
C TRP A 257 1.93 -14.45 1.72
N SER A 258 2.89 -15.07 1.03
CA SER A 258 2.90 -15.06 -0.44
C SER A 258 1.79 -15.96 -1.01
N GLY A 259 1.21 -16.84 -0.16
CA GLY A 259 0.00 -17.59 -0.49
C GLY A 259 -1.25 -16.72 -0.71
N LEU A 260 -1.24 -15.46 -0.27
CA LEU A 260 -2.33 -14.50 -0.49
C LEU A 260 -2.61 -14.26 -2.00
N VAL A 261 -1.68 -14.61 -2.89
CA VAL A 261 -1.94 -14.59 -4.34
C VAL A 261 -3.15 -15.45 -4.73
N ALA A 262 -3.43 -16.55 -4.01
CA ALA A 262 -4.58 -17.39 -4.28
C ALA A 262 -5.90 -16.63 -4.07
N SER A 263 -6.00 -15.83 -3.00
CA SER A 263 -7.14 -14.94 -2.76
C SER A 263 -7.28 -13.89 -3.85
N LEU A 264 -6.16 -13.31 -4.30
CA LEU A 264 -6.18 -12.33 -5.38
C LEU A 264 -6.68 -12.95 -6.70
N ILE A 265 -6.28 -14.18 -7.01
CA ILE A 265 -6.75 -14.89 -8.21
C ILE A 265 -8.25 -15.16 -8.10
N ASP A 266 -8.72 -15.72 -6.98
CA ASP A 266 -10.14 -16.03 -6.80
C ASP A 266 -11.00 -14.77 -6.93
N GLU A 267 -10.57 -13.64 -6.38
CA GLU A 267 -11.38 -12.43 -6.34
C GLU A 267 -11.32 -11.58 -7.61
N TRP A 268 -10.17 -11.55 -8.30
CA TRP A 268 -9.92 -10.56 -9.37
C TRP A 268 -9.80 -11.17 -10.77
N ARG A 269 -9.69 -12.50 -10.90
CA ARG A 269 -9.51 -13.20 -12.19
C ARG A 269 -10.70 -14.09 -12.60
N LYS A 270 -11.90 -13.80 -12.10
CA LYS A 270 -13.14 -14.44 -12.56
C LYS A 270 -13.52 -14.02 -13.98
#